data_AF-A0A2S9QD74-F1
#
_entry.id   AF-A0A2S9QD74-F1
#
_cell.length_a   1.000
_cell.length_b   1.000
_cell.length_c   1.000
_cell.angle_alpha   90.00
_cell.angle_beta   90.00
_cell.angle_gamma   90.00
#
_symmetry.space_group_name_H-M   'P 1'
#
loop_
_entity.id
_entity.type
_entity.pdbx_description
1 polymer ?
#
loop_
_entity_poly.entity_id
_entity_poly.type
_entity_poly.pdbx_seq_one_letter_code
_entity_poly.pdbx_strand_id
1 'polypeptide(L)'
;MLRNFMLVFGLSALIAGCAPLVGVNANSTTPPSAETKKKFQGGTTNMTFSAHGTQVEFLSKDGRTALWYPGNAVVLQGRWRLIGADPTTGFQDNICFQYGANTYNPLTLNYGGNWECEGIALYEGHVVERVAGDPFGLGKRGAVPFVLPRQRTTFSDLLKRRS
;
A
#
# COMPACT_ATOMS: atom_id res chain seq x y z
N MET A 1 -40.06 -69.50 32.60
CA MET A 1 -40.45 -68.36 33.46
C MET A 1 -39.98 -67.08 32.78
N LEU A 2 -40.94 -66.23 32.38
CA LEU A 2 -40.71 -64.90 31.80
C LEU A 2 -40.06 -63.97 32.82
N ARG A 3 -39.17 -63.07 32.36
CA ARG A 3 -38.92 -61.78 33.03
C ARG A 3 -38.51 -60.69 32.02
N ASN A 4 -39.51 -59.87 31.72
CA ASN A 4 -39.56 -58.45 31.37
C ASN A 4 -38.29 -57.61 31.15
N PHE A 5 -38.35 -56.87 30.03
CA PHE A 5 -38.16 -55.41 29.84
C PHE A 5 -36.95 -54.70 30.48
N MET A 6 -36.06 -54.16 29.63
CA MET A 6 -36.06 -52.71 29.32
C MET A 6 -35.10 -52.39 28.16
N LEU A 7 -35.64 -51.70 27.15
CA LEU A 7 -34.91 -50.94 26.14
C LEU A 7 -34.38 -49.64 26.75
N VAL A 8 -33.10 -49.33 26.53
CA VAL A 8 -32.62 -47.93 26.47
C VAL A 8 -31.63 -47.83 25.31
N PHE A 9 -32.10 -47.25 24.20
CA PHE A 9 -31.23 -46.76 23.13
C PHE A 9 -30.58 -45.45 23.61
N GLY A 10 -29.28 -45.48 23.91
CA GLY A 10 -28.47 -44.28 24.10
C GLY A 10 -28.17 -43.63 22.75
N LEU A 11 -28.97 -42.64 22.37
CA LEU A 11 -28.73 -41.80 21.19
C LEU A 11 -27.72 -40.71 21.57
N SER A 12 -26.43 -40.97 21.40
CA SER A 12 -25.39 -39.93 21.51
C SER A 12 -25.39 -39.07 20.25
N ALA A 13 -26.05 -37.91 20.31
CA ALA A 13 -25.95 -36.88 19.28
C ALA A 13 -24.55 -36.24 19.31
N LEU A 14 -23.67 -36.65 18.40
CA LEU A 14 -22.47 -35.91 18.05
C LEU A 14 -22.88 -34.65 17.27
N ILE A 15 -23.05 -33.55 17.99
CA ILE A 15 -23.17 -32.23 17.36
C ILE A 15 -21.76 -31.82 16.92
N ALA A 16 -21.39 -32.21 15.69
CA ALA A 16 -20.25 -31.62 15.00
C ALA A 16 -20.58 -30.15 14.72
N GLY A 17 -20.17 -29.27 15.63
CA GLY A 17 -20.25 -27.83 15.45
C GLY A 17 -19.32 -27.40 14.31
N CYS A 18 -19.87 -27.27 13.11
CA CYS A 18 -19.29 -26.41 12.08
C CYS A 18 -19.37 -24.97 12.60
N ALA A 19 -18.32 -24.51 13.28
CA ALA A 19 -18.13 -23.07 13.43
C ALA A 19 -17.99 -22.49 12.01
N PRO A 20 -18.80 -21.48 11.62
CA PRO A 20 -18.59 -20.83 10.34
C PRO A 20 -17.20 -20.22 10.34
N LEU A 21 -16.41 -20.52 9.30
CA LEU A 21 -15.21 -19.77 8.98
C LEU A 21 -15.63 -18.30 8.91
N VAL A 22 -15.18 -17.50 9.86
CA VAL A 22 -15.36 -16.05 9.84
C VAL A 22 -14.71 -15.59 8.54
N GLY A 23 -15.53 -15.22 7.55
CA GLY A 23 -15.07 -14.63 6.32
C GLY A 23 -14.33 -13.35 6.67
N VAL A 24 -13.00 -13.34 6.46
CA VAL A 24 -12.21 -12.12 6.56
C VAL A 24 -12.72 -11.20 5.46
N ASN A 25 -13.44 -10.17 5.85
CA ASN A 25 -13.92 -9.14 4.94
C ASN A 25 -12.67 -8.42 4.41
N ALA A 26 -12.37 -8.57 3.12
CA ALA A 26 -11.20 -7.98 2.44
C ALA A 26 -11.15 -6.44 2.49
N ASN A 27 -12.14 -5.81 3.14
CA ASN A 27 -12.24 -4.37 3.33
C ASN A 27 -12.02 -3.93 4.80
N SER A 28 -11.80 -4.86 5.75
CA SER A 28 -11.50 -4.51 7.14
C SER A 28 -9.99 -4.33 7.33
N THR A 29 -9.48 -3.16 6.96
CA THR A 29 -8.10 -2.80 7.27
C THR A 29 -8.03 -2.29 8.71
N THR A 30 -7.27 -2.99 9.56
CA THR A 30 -6.91 -2.53 10.91
C THR A 30 -6.39 -1.08 10.84
N PRO A 31 -6.68 -0.20 11.81
CA PRO A 31 -6.09 1.13 11.82
C PRO A 31 -4.57 1.06 12.05
N PRO A 32 -3.78 1.96 11.43
CA PRO A 32 -2.34 2.02 11.69
C PRO A 32 -2.06 2.52 13.11
N SER A 33 -0.87 2.21 13.63
CA SER A 33 -0.42 2.65 14.94
C SER A 33 -0.43 4.18 15.08
N ALA A 34 -0.61 4.68 16.30
CA ALA A 34 -0.58 6.11 16.58
C ALA A 34 0.77 6.76 16.23
N GLU A 35 1.86 6.02 16.41
CA GLU A 35 3.21 6.45 16.03
C GLU A 35 3.32 6.62 14.51
N THR A 36 2.89 5.62 13.74
CA THR A 36 2.85 5.67 12.28
C THR A 36 2.01 6.85 11.79
N LYS A 37 0.80 7.05 12.33
CA LYS A 37 -0.05 8.21 12.00
C LYS A 37 0.63 9.54 12.30
N LYS A 38 1.34 9.65 13.44
CA LYS A 38 2.05 10.87 13.82
C LYS A 38 3.22 11.15 12.89
N LYS A 39 3.97 10.12 12.48
CA LYS A 39 5.13 10.24 11.58
C LYS A 39 4.71 10.54 10.13
N PHE A 40 3.62 9.93 9.64
CA PHE A 40 3.18 10.03 8.25
C PHE A 40 1.88 10.82 8.10
N GLN A 41 2.01 12.15 8.09
CA GLN A 41 0.87 13.06 7.93
C GLN A 41 0.65 13.51 6.48
N GLY A 42 1.49 13.04 5.54
CA GLY A 42 1.56 13.56 4.18
C GLY A 42 2.08 14.99 4.12
N GLY A 43 1.91 15.63 2.97
CA GLY A 43 2.48 16.93 2.65
C GLY A 43 3.99 16.87 2.40
N THR A 44 4.50 15.75 1.89
CA THR A 44 5.93 15.54 1.65
C THR A 44 6.18 14.93 0.29
N THR A 45 7.31 15.28 -0.31
CA THR A 45 7.85 14.61 -1.49
C THR A 45 9.00 13.71 -1.07
N ASN A 46 8.92 12.45 -1.47
CA ASN A 46 9.84 11.38 -1.10
C ASN A 46 10.60 10.94 -2.35
N MET A 47 11.91 10.83 -2.23
CA MET A 47 12.73 10.18 -3.25
C MET A 47 13.05 8.77 -2.76
N THR A 48 12.73 7.76 -3.57
CA THR A 48 13.10 6.38 -3.30
C THR A 48 14.07 5.85 -4.34
N PHE A 49 14.83 4.81 -3.99
CA PHE A 49 15.65 4.07 -4.95
C PHE A 49 15.44 2.56 -4.77
N SER A 50 14.94 1.91 -5.82
CA SER A 50 14.62 0.47 -5.81
C SER A 50 15.00 -0.18 -7.15
N ALA A 51 14.51 -1.39 -7.43
CA ALA A 51 14.66 -2.06 -8.73
C ALA A 51 14.10 -1.24 -9.91
N HIS A 52 13.17 -0.32 -9.66
CA HIS A 52 12.67 0.62 -10.67
C HIS A 52 13.64 1.77 -11.00
N GLY A 53 14.71 1.95 -10.20
CA GLY A 53 15.59 3.13 -10.22
C GLY A 53 15.13 4.21 -9.23
N THR A 54 15.56 5.45 -9.45
CA THR A 54 15.06 6.60 -8.67
C THR A 54 13.59 6.85 -8.96
N GLN A 55 12.78 7.01 -7.93
CA GLN A 55 11.39 7.44 -8.04
C GLN A 55 11.17 8.66 -7.14
N VAL A 56 10.27 9.56 -7.54
CA VAL A 56 9.88 10.74 -6.78
C VAL A 56 8.38 10.73 -6.60
N GLU A 57 7.92 10.69 -5.36
CA GLU A 57 6.50 10.61 -5.03
C GLU A 57 6.08 11.70 -4.06
N PHE A 58 5.11 12.51 -4.47
CA PHE A 58 4.46 13.47 -3.58
C PHE A 58 3.25 12.82 -2.90
N LEU A 59 3.29 12.74 -1.56
CA LEU A 59 2.18 12.29 -0.73
C LEU A 59 1.49 13.52 -0.16
N SER A 60 0.26 13.79 -0.58
CA SER A 60 -0.52 14.92 -0.07
C SER A 60 -1.18 14.60 1.27
N LYS A 61 -1.54 15.63 2.05
CA LYS A 61 -2.22 15.45 3.34
C LYS A 61 -3.64 14.89 3.22
N ASP A 62 -4.28 15.09 2.07
CA ASP A 62 -5.63 14.62 1.74
C ASP A 62 -5.65 13.22 1.10
N GLY A 63 -4.55 12.46 1.20
CA GLY A 63 -4.49 11.07 0.74
C GLY A 63 -4.37 10.90 -0.78
N ARG A 64 -3.99 11.95 -1.52
CA ARG A 64 -3.61 11.86 -2.94
C ARG A 64 -2.11 11.61 -3.05
N THR A 65 -1.71 10.85 -4.05
CA THR A 65 -0.29 10.67 -4.40
C THR A 65 -0.06 11.04 -5.86
N ALA A 66 1.16 11.50 -6.16
CA ALA A 66 1.63 11.75 -7.51
C ALA A 66 3.04 11.18 -7.68
N LEU A 67 3.16 10.12 -8.49
CA LEU A 67 4.39 9.37 -8.70
C LEU A 67 5.04 9.75 -10.03
N TRP A 68 6.32 10.10 -9.97
CA TRP A 68 7.21 10.35 -11.09
C TRP A 68 8.35 9.33 -11.05
N TYR A 69 8.41 8.45 -12.05
CA TYR A 69 9.44 7.41 -12.12
C TYR A 69 9.96 7.23 -13.56
N PRO A 70 11.09 6.53 -13.75
CA PRO A 70 11.78 6.44 -15.02
C PRO A 70 10.96 5.69 -16.07
N GLY A 71 10.99 6.17 -17.31
CA GLY A 71 10.30 5.56 -18.45
C GLY A 71 8.87 6.06 -18.67
N ASN A 72 8.30 6.81 -17.74
CA ASN A 72 6.97 7.40 -17.91
C ASN A 72 7.05 8.84 -18.45
N ALA A 73 6.17 9.13 -19.42
CA ALA A 73 5.96 10.49 -19.93
C ALA A 73 4.97 11.31 -19.08
N VAL A 74 4.24 10.65 -18.19
CA VAL A 74 3.19 11.26 -17.35
C VAL A 74 3.46 11.01 -15.87
N VAL A 75 3.00 11.93 -15.03
CA VAL A 75 2.95 11.73 -13.58
C VAL A 75 1.75 10.85 -13.27
N LEU A 76 1.98 9.74 -12.56
CA LEU A 76 0.90 8.85 -12.16
C LEU A 76 0.18 9.43 -10.95
N GLN A 77 -1.06 9.86 -11.15
CA GLN A 77 -1.93 10.31 -10.07
C GLN A 77 -2.59 9.10 -9.41
N GLY A 78 -2.72 9.15 -8.09
CA GLY A 78 -3.33 8.08 -7.32
C GLY A 78 -3.78 8.52 -5.94
N ARG A 79 -4.05 7.53 -5.10
CA ARG A 79 -4.35 7.69 -3.68
C ARG A 79 -3.34 6.93 -2.84
N TRP A 80 -3.10 7.42 -1.63
CA TRP A 80 -2.33 6.70 -0.62
C TRP A 80 -3.09 6.67 0.70
N ARG A 81 -2.84 5.63 1.49
CA ARG A 81 -3.34 5.53 2.85
C ARG A 81 -2.39 4.70 3.71
N LEU A 82 -2.52 4.87 5.02
CA LEU A 82 -1.89 4.00 6.00
C LEU A 82 -2.93 3.02 6.53
N ILE A 83 -2.53 1.77 6.67
CA ILE A 83 -3.32 0.74 7.35
C ILE A 83 -2.44 0.05 8.39
N GLY A 84 -3.07 -0.57 9.38
CA GLY A 84 -2.40 -1.41 10.36
C GLY A 84 -2.10 -2.79 9.78
N ALA A 85 -2.23 -3.82 10.64
CA ALA A 85 -1.86 -5.18 10.28
C ALA A 85 -2.59 -5.67 9.03
N ASP A 86 -1.81 -6.17 8.06
CA ASP A 86 -2.28 -6.78 6.82
C ASP A 86 -1.63 -8.16 6.67
N PRO A 87 -2.42 -9.25 6.65
CA PRO A 87 -1.91 -10.61 6.46
C PRO A 87 -1.17 -10.83 5.14
N THR A 88 -1.47 -10.03 4.10
CA THR A 88 -0.86 -10.19 2.77
C THR A 88 0.58 -9.67 2.74
N THR A 89 0.89 -8.68 3.57
CA THR A 89 2.23 -8.10 3.66
C THR A 89 3.03 -8.70 4.83
N GLY A 90 2.34 -9.16 5.89
CA GLY A 90 2.97 -9.65 7.12
C GLY A 90 3.45 -8.55 8.07
N PHE A 91 3.12 -7.28 7.79
CA PHE A 91 3.54 -6.13 8.61
C PHE A 91 2.40 -5.57 9.45
N GLN A 92 2.75 -5.04 10.63
CA GLN A 92 1.82 -4.40 11.58
C GLN A 92 1.34 -3.02 11.14
N ASP A 93 2.13 -2.32 10.33
CA ASP A 93 1.78 -1.05 9.72
C ASP A 93 2.22 -1.07 8.26
N ASN A 94 1.34 -0.60 7.39
CA ASN A 94 1.51 -0.64 5.94
C ASN A 94 1.17 0.72 5.33
N ILE A 95 1.86 1.01 4.23
CA ILE A 95 1.47 2.08 3.31
C ILE A 95 0.87 1.41 2.08
N CYS A 96 -0.24 1.96 1.59
CA CYS A 96 -0.93 1.45 0.43
C CYS A 96 -1.10 2.54 -0.60
N PHE A 97 -0.98 2.16 -1.86
CA PHE A 97 -1.16 3.03 -3.03
C PHE A 97 -2.24 2.49 -3.95
N GLN A 98 -2.98 3.39 -4.58
CA GLN A 98 -3.96 3.08 -5.61
C GLN A 98 -3.78 4.07 -6.76
N TYR A 99 -3.06 3.65 -7.79
CA TYR A 99 -2.94 4.40 -9.04
C TYR A 99 -4.08 4.02 -10.01
N GLY A 100 -4.27 4.80 -11.07
CA GLY A 100 -5.39 4.61 -12.01
C GLY A 100 -5.46 3.22 -12.65
N ALA A 101 -6.66 2.75 -12.97
CA ALA A 101 -6.89 1.41 -13.55
C ALA A 101 -6.16 1.17 -14.89
N ASN A 102 -5.80 2.23 -15.61
CA ASN A 102 -5.08 2.17 -16.88
C ASN A 102 -3.54 2.21 -16.72
N THR A 103 -3.01 2.07 -15.50
CA THR A 103 -1.57 1.95 -15.27
C THR A 103 -1.15 0.49 -15.20
N TYR A 104 0.08 0.18 -15.59
CA TYR A 104 0.63 -1.18 -15.54
C TYR A 104 1.98 -1.17 -14.84
N ASN A 105 2.16 -2.03 -13.84
CA ASN A 105 3.42 -2.21 -13.14
C ASN A 105 4.19 -3.41 -13.74
N PRO A 106 5.31 -3.20 -14.44
CA PRO A 106 6.03 -4.28 -15.10
C PRO A 106 6.81 -5.19 -14.13
N LEU A 107 6.99 -4.81 -12.86
CA LEU A 107 7.63 -5.69 -11.87
C LEU A 107 6.64 -6.65 -11.21
N THR A 108 5.42 -6.20 -10.93
CA THR A 108 4.37 -7.04 -10.32
C THR A 108 3.47 -7.71 -11.36
N LEU A 109 3.58 -7.29 -12.63
CA LEU A 109 2.73 -7.71 -13.75
C LEU A 109 1.24 -7.40 -13.53
N ASN A 110 0.93 -6.44 -12.67
CA ASN A 110 -0.43 -6.06 -12.32
C ASN A 110 -0.83 -4.72 -12.98
N TYR A 111 -2.12 -4.63 -13.29
CA TYR A 111 -2.76 -3.36 -13.61
C TYR A 111 -3.13 -2.61 -12.32
N GLY A 112 -3.15 -1.28 -12.41
CA GLY A 112 -3.59 -0.41 -11.33
C GLY A 112 -5.09 -0.54 -11.04
N GLY A 113 -5.62 0.40 -10.27
CA GLY A 113 -7.03 0.45 -9.88
C GLY A 113 -7.33 -0.27 -8.56
N ASN A 114 -6.51 -1.24 -8.17
CA ASN A 114 -6.57 -1.85 -6.85
C ASN A 114 -5.60 -1.17 -5.87
N TRP A 115 -5.84 -1.37 -4.58
CA TRP A 115 -4.87 -1.00 -3.54
C TRP A 115 -3.73 -2.02 -3.53
N GLU A 116 -2.51 -1.54 -3.62
CA GLU A 116 -1.29 -2.33 -3.42
C GLU A 116 -0.60 -1.80 -2.15
N CYS A 117 -0.30 -2.71 -1.22
CA CYS A 117 0.25 -2.37 0.08
C CYS A 117 1.65 -2.97 0.28
N GLU A 118 2.50 -2.25 0.99
CA GLU A 118 3.77 -2.76 1.50
C GLU A 118 3.98 -2.35 2.96
N GLY A 119 4.85 -3.07 3.66
CA GLY A 119 5.24 -2.72 5.02
C GLY A 119 5.85 -1.33 5.07
N ILE A 120 5.39 -0.48 5.99
CA ILE A 120 5.86 0.92 6.04
C ILE A 120 7.36 1.02 6.31
N ALA A 121 7.93 0.04 7.02
CA ALA A 121 9.35 -0.07 7.27
C ALA A 121 10.16 -0.35 5.98
N LEU A 122 9.61 -1.14 5.05
CA LEU A 122 10.24 -1.40 3.75
C LEU A 122 10.22 -0.15 2.88
N TYR A 123 9.06 0.51 2.80
CA TYR A 123 8.92 1.79 2.10
C TYR A 123 9.97 2.81 2.60
N GLU A 124 10.07 3.00 3.92
CA GLU A 124 11.05 3.92 4.52
C GLU A 124 12.50 3.51 4.25
N GLY A 125 12.79 2.21 4.22
CA GLY A 125 14.11 1.70 3.87
C GLY A 125 14.54 2.06 2.45
N HIS A 126 13.58 2.31 1.55
CA HIS A 126 13.86 2.77 0.19
C HIS A 126 13.97 4.29 0.06
N VAL A 127 13.48 5.07 1.04
CA VAL A 127 13.51 6.54 1.01
C VAL A 127 14.94 7.03 1.21
N VAL A 128 15.50 7.69 0.20
CA VAL A 128 16.86 8.25 0.23
C VAL A 128 16.87 9.74 0.56
N GLU A 129 15.82 10.47 0.18
CA GLU A 129 15.63 11.88 0.55
C GLU A 129 14.14 12.18 0.77
N ARG A 130 13.85 13.17 1.61
CA ARG A 130 12.51 13.65 1.89
C ARG A 130 12.53 15.17 2.03
N VAL A 131 11.55 15.82 1.41
CA VAL A 131 11.37 17.28 1.50
C VAL A 131 9.90 17.61 1.78
N ALA A 132 9.68 18.71 2.48
CA ALA A 132 8.33 19.22 2.74
C ALA A 132 7.71 19.80 1.46
N GLY A 133 6.40 19.60 1.31
CA GLY A 133 5.63 20.12 0.19
C GLY A 133 5.85 19.36 -1.12
N ASP A 134 5.53 20.05 -2.21
CA ASP A 134 5.56 19.54 -3.59
C ASP A 134 6.43 20.44 -4.47
N PRO A 135 7.77 20.38 -4.36
CA PRO A 135 8.66 21.33 -5.01
C PRO A 135 8.71 21.17 -6.54
N PHE A 136 8.21 20.04 -7.07
CA PHE A 136 8.05 19.81 -8.50
C PHE A 136 6.63 20.07 -8.99
N GLY A 137 5.66 20.33 -8.11
CA GLY A 137 4.26 20.51 -8.46
C GLY A 137 3.62 19.24 -9.05
N LEU A 138 4.07 18.05 -8.63
CA LEU A 138 3.58 16.74 -9.11
C LEU A 138 2.08 16.57 -8.89
N GLY A 139 1.55 17.04 -7.76
CA GLY A 139 0.15 16.87 -7.39
C GLY A 139 -0.85 17.68 -8.22
N LYS A 140 -0.37 18.53 -9.15
CA LYS A 140 -1.19 19.38 -10.02
C LYS A 140 -0.88 19.23 -11.52
N ARG A 141 0.18 18.50 -11.89
CA ARG A 141 0.60 18.35 -13.30
C ARG A 141 0.25 16.97 -13.85
N GLY A 142 -0.02 16.93 -15.16
CA GLY A 142 -0.20 15.67 -15.90
C GLY A 142 1.12 15.14 -16.49
N ALA A 143 1.95 16.02 -17.05
CA ALA A 143 3.24 15.65 -17.64
C ALA A 143 4.37 15.64 -16.59
N VAL A 144 5.38 14.79 -16.78
CA VAL A 144 6.59 14.81 -15.93
C VAL A 144 7.39 16.11 -16.13
N PRO A 145 8.12 16.61 -15.11
CA PRO A 145 9.01 17.76 -15.29
C PRO A 145 10.05 17.55 -16.39
N PHE A 146 10.59 16.34 -16.46
CA PHE A 146 11.47 15.83 -17.50
C PHE A 146 11.56 14.30 -17.34
N VAL A 147 12.20 13.61 -18.29
CA VAL A 147 12.45 12.17 -18.17
C VAL A 147 13.40 11.90 -17.00
N LEU A 148 12.90 11.20 -15.97
CA LEU A 148 13.68 10.89 -14.78
C LEU A 148 14.75 9.83 -15.13
N PRO A 149 16.03 10.07 -14.81
CA PRO A 149 17.06 9.05 -14.96
C PRO A 149 16.82 7.90 -13.97
N ARG A 150 17.24 6.68 -14.35
CA ARG A 150 17.17 5.51 -13.46
C ARG A 150 18.21 5.54 -12.34
N GLN A 151 19.32 6.24 -12.56
CA GLN A 151 20.45 6.31 -11.65
C GLN A 151 20.11 7.11 -10.39
N ARG A 152 20.83 6.82 -9.29
CA ARG A 152 20.75 7.62 -8.06
C ARG A 152 21.03 9.10 -8.36
N THR A 153 20.30 9.96 -7.67
CA THR A 153 20.34 11.43 -7.81
C THR A 153 19.91 12.05 -6.47
N THR A 154 19.93 13.38 -6.38
CA THR A 154 19.43 14.15 -5.24
C THR A 154 18.27 15.05 -5.64
N PHE A 155 17.48 15.55 -4.68
CA PHE A 155 16.48 16.59 -4.99
C PHE A 155 17.14 17.87 -5.50
N SER A 156 18.31 18.24 -4.96
CA SER A 156 19.07 19.41 -5.41
C SER A 156 19.37 19.34 -6.91
N ASP A 157 19.84 18.18 -7.39
CA ASP A 157 20.19 18.01 -8.80
C ASP A 157 18.96 17.96 -9.71
N LEU A 158 17.86 17.36 -9.24
CA LEU A 158 16.61 17.37 -9.99
C LEU A 158 16.02 18.79 -10.08
N LEU A 159 16.12 19.59 -9.03
CA LEU A 159 15.60 20.97 -9.01
C LEU A 159 16.37 21.89 -9.95
N LYS A 160 17.68 21.71 -10.12
CA LYS A 160 18.49 22.45 -11.10
C LYS A 160 18.05 22.20 -12.55
N ARG A 161 17.40 21.08 -12.82
CA ARG A 161 16.94 20.67 -14.16
C ARG A 161 15.50 21.10 -14.46
N ARG A 162 14.82 21.71 -13.49
CA ARG A 162 13.42 22.15 -13.64
C ARG A 162 13.38 23.39 -14.54
N SER A 163 13.17 23.17 -15.84
CA SER A 163 12.78 24.19 -16.82
C SER A 163 11.34 24.64 -16.62
#